data_AF-A0A6B3N494-F1
#
_entry.id   AF-A0A6B3N494-F1
#
_cell.length_a   1.000
_cell.length_b   1.000
_cell.length_c   1.000
_cell.angle_alpha   90.00
_cell.angle_beta   90.00
_cell.angle_gamma   90.00
#
_symmetry.space_group_name_H-M   'P 1'
#
loop_
_entity.id
_entity.type
_entity.pdbx_description
1 polymer ?
#
loop_
_entity_poly.entity_id
_entity_poly.type
_entity_poly.pdbx_seq_one_letter_code
_entity_poly.pdbx_strand_id
1 'polypeptide(L)'
;MYPIEQCSSIIDHHPNTCGCCGEALSGEDKNPYRHQIVELPPITPIVVEHRLHQLVCSQCGNTTRAVWPIDVNPSGYGERVVATVARKSGLYRHSHRMVKTAMEDLFGIPMSKPTVNRLRMEASMALKDPVDSAKKYVQHQPVVAADETSFNQGNIDGNNPKQRQAWLWVAVTPLVTFFEIALTRCTSSAQNLLGENFTGILNSDRHGATG
;
A
#
# COMPACT_ATOMS: atom_id res chain seq x y z
N MET A 1 0.42 25.25 -12.44
CA MET A 1 1.77 24.94 -13.00
C MET A 1 2.72 24.69 -11.86
N TYR A 2 3.67 23.78 -12.07
CA TYR A 2 4.77 23.55 -11.16
C TYR A 2 5.66 24.81 -11.07
N PRO A 3 6.26 25.09 -9.90
CA PRO A 3 7.31 26.08 -9.76
C PRO A 3 8.49 25.80 -10.70
N ILE A 4 9.23 26.84 -11.09
CA ILE A 4 10.31 26.74 -12.08
C ILE A 4 11.43 25.83 -11.58
N GLU A 5 11.76 25.95 -10.30
CA GLU A 5 12.74 25.14 -9.58
C GLU A 5 12.37 23.65 -9.50
N GLN A 6 11.13 23.28 -9.84
CA GLN A 6 10.69 21.88 -9.93
C GLN A 6 10.66 21.35 -11.37
N CYS A 7 10.88 22.21 -12.37
CA CYS A 7 11.00 21.76 -13.75
C CYS A 7 12.36 21.06 -13.94
N SER A 8 12.35 19.86 -14.51
CA SER A 8 13.59 19.14 -14.85
C SER A 8 14.42 19.87 -15.90
N SER A 9 13.75 20.64 -16.77
CA SER A 9 14.37 21.53 -17.74
C SER A 9 13.39 22.66 -18.11
N ILE A 10 13.95 23.78 -18.56
CA ILE A 10 13.22 24.92 -19.12
C ILE A 10 13.75 25.10 -20.54
N ILE A 11 12.85 25.12 -21.51
CA ILE A 11 13.19 25.32 -22.92
C ILE A 11 12.50 26.60 -23.36
N ASP A 12 13.29 27.65 -23.58
CA ASP A 12 12.77 28.93 -24.03
C ASP A 12 12.62 28.95 -25.54
N HIS A 13 11.40 29.22 -26.00
CA HIS A 13 11.08 29.36 -27.41
C HIS A 13 10.88 30.84 -27.74
N HIS A 14 11.85 31.41 -28.47
CA HIS A 14 11.79 32.80 -28.92
C HIS A 14 11.32 32.86 -30.38
N PRO A 15 10.45 33.81 -30.76
CA PRO A 15 10.18 34.07 -32.17
C PRO A 15 11.40 34.72 -32.82
N ASN A 16 11.86 34.15 -33.93
CA ASN A 16 13.01 34.72 -34.66
C ASN A 16 12.60 35.78 -35.69
N THR A 17 11.32 35.81 -36.08
CA THR A 17 10.78 36.73 -37.08
C THR A 17 9.40 37.27 -36.69
N CYS A 18 9.09 38.45 -37.18
CA CYS A 18 7.79 39.08 -36.99
C CYS A 18 6.72 38.33 -37.80
N GLY A 19 5.64 37.90 -37.14
CA GLY A 19 4.51 37.25 -37.81
C GLY A 19 3.72 38.12 -38.79
N CYS A 20 3.97 39.44 -38.82
CA CYS A 20 3.30 40.38 -39.74
C CYS A 20 4.16 40.72 -40.97
N CYS A 21 5.42 41.14 -40.77
CA CYS A 21 6.29 41.62 -41.85
C CYS A 21 7.50 40.72 -42.15
N GLY A 22 7.76 39.69 -41.35
CA GLY A 22 8.89 38.78 -41.52
C GLY A 22 10.25 39.30 -41.05
N GLU A 23 10.33 40.55 -40.58
CA GLU A 23 11.56 41.15 -40.06
C GLU A 23 12.13 40.36 -38.88
N ALA A 24 13.46 40.33 -38.73
CA ALA A 24 14.12 39.60 -37.65
C ALA A 24 13.80 40.22 -36.28
N LEU A 25 13.49 39.38 -35.29
CA LEU A 25 13.22 39.80 -33.91
C LEU A 25 14.39 39.47 -33.00
N SER A 26 14.63 40.36 -32.02
CA SER A 26 15.58 40.15 -30.93
C SER A 26 15.06 40.82 -29.65
N GLY A 27 15.39 40.27 -28.49
CA GLY A 27 14.96 40.78 -27.19
C GLY A 27 14.61 39.67 -26.21
N GLU A 28 14.29 40.06 -24.98
CA GLU A 28 13.87 39.17 -23.90
C GLU A 28 12.50 39.57 -23.39
N ASP A 29 11.59 38.60 -23.26
CA ASP A 29 10.34 38.77 -22.55
C ASP A 29 10.52 38.38 -21.08
N LYS A 30 10.29 39.33 -20.17
CA LYS A 30 10.41 39.08 -18.72
C LYS A 30 9.23 38.32 -18.13
N ASN A 31 8.13 38.18 -18.89
CA ASN A 31 6.92 37.48 -18.45
C ASN A 31 6.38 36.58 -19.57
N PRO A 32 7.15 35.55 -19.99
CA PRO A 32 6.74 34.68 -21.08
C PRO A 32 5.48 33.89 -20.70
N TYR A 33 4.66 33.58 -21.70
CA TYR A 33 3.59 32.62 -21.52
C TYR A 33 4.18 31.24 -21.22
N ARG A 34 3.81 30.66 -20.08
CA ARG A 34 4.33 29.37 -19.63
C ARG A 34 3.38 28.25 -20.08
N HIS A 35 3.93 27.17 -20.60
CA HIS A 35 3.26 25.88 -20.83
C HIS A 35 4.14 24.76 -20.27
N GLN A 36 3.56 23.77 -19.59
CA GLN A 36 4.31 22.68 -18.95
C GLN A 36 3.73 21.33 -19.36
N ILE A 37 4.62 20.42 -19.73
CA ILE A 37 4.31 19.01 -19.95
C ILE A 37 4.85 18.23 -18.74
N VAL A 38 4.03 17.37 -18.16
CA VAL A 38 4.37 16.53 -17.02
C VAL A 38 4.25 15.09 -17.46
N GLU A 39 5.33 14.32 -17.34
CA GLU A 39 5.43 12.96 -17.84
C GLU A 39 5.84 11.99 -16.73
N LEU A 40 5.43 10.73 -16.86
CA LEU A 40 5.91 9.65 -16.01
C LEU A 40 7.36 9.28 -16.40
N PRO A 41 8.27 9.10 -15.42
CA PRO A 41 9.61 8.64 -15.75
C PRO A 41 9.56 7.22 -16.35
N PRO A 42 10.54 6.81 -17.16
CA PRO A 42 10.69 5.42 -17.55
C PRO A 42 10.79 4.52 -16.31
N ILE A 43 9.94 3.50 -16.23
CA ILE A 43 9.89 2.56 -15.10
C ILE A 43 10.49 1.23 -15.53
N THR A 44 11.62 0.84 -14.95
CA THR A 44 12.26 -0.46 -15.18
C THR A 44 12.49 -1.20 -13.86
N PRO A 45 12.28 -2.52 -13.82
CA PRO A 45 12.51 -3.29 -12.60
C PRO A 45 14.01 -3.41 -12.30
N ILE A 46 14.36 -3.28 -11.03
CA ILE A 46 15.72 -3.55 -10.53
C ILE A 46 15.76 -5.05 -10.17
N VAL A 47 16.56 -5.82 -10.91
CA VAL A 47 16.67 -7.28 -10.73
C VAL A 47 18.04 -7.62 -10.16
N VAL A 48 18.07 -8.28 -9.01
CA VAL A 48 19.30 -8.76 -8.34
C VAL A 48 19.23 -10.28 -8.25
N GLU A 49 20.25 -10.96 -8.79
CA GLU A 49 20.34 -12.43 -8.78
C GLU A 49 21.26 -12.91 -7.65
N HIS A 50 20.73 -13.71 -6.73
CA HIS A 50 21.52 -14.35 -5.68
C HIS A 50 21.90 -15.77 -6.10
N ARG A 51 23.21 -16.01 -6.32
CA ARG A 51 23.74 -17.31 -6.77
C ARG A 51 24.34 -18.10 -5.62
N LEU A 52 23.69 -19.20 -5.25
CA LEU A 52 24.17 -20.09 -4.19
C LEU A 52 25.00 -21.21 -4.82
N HIS A 53 26.29 -20.96 -4.97
CA HIS A 53 27.23 -21.93 -5.55
C HIS A 53 27.37 -23.17 -4.66
N GLN A 54 27.66 -24.30 -5.30
CA GLN A 54 27.91 -25.57 -4.65
C GLN A 54 29.28 -26.08 -5.08
N LEU A 55 30.11 -26.44 -4.11
CA LEU A 55 31.50 -26.88 -4.33
C LEU A 55 31.73 -28.24 -3.68
N VAL A 56 32.65 -29.02 -4.25
CA VAL A 56 33.05 -30.35 -3.78
C VAL A 56 34.38 -30.23 -3.05
N CYS A 57 34.47 -30.77 -1.84
CA CYS A 57 35.70 -30.82 -1.06
C CYS A 57 36.69 -31.80 -1.71
N SER A 58 37.90 -31.34 -2.01
CA SER A 58 38.94 -32.18 -2.63
C SER A 58 39.49 -33.28 -1.69
N GLN A 59 39.30 -33.14 -0.38
CA GLN A 59 39.86 -34.06 0.63
C GLN A 59 38.89 -35.19 0.99
N CYS A 60 37.61 -34.89 1.16
CA CYS A 60 36.61 -35.87 1.60
C CYS A 60 35.49 -36.13 0.58
N GLY A 61 35.48 -35.44 -0.56
CA GLY A 61 34.44 -35.55 -1.58
C GLY A 61 33.09 -34.93 -1.18
N ASN A 62 32.95 -34.39 0.03
CA ASN A 62 31.69 -33.81 0.48
C ASN A 62 31.30 -32.58 -0.34
N THR A 63 30.01 -32.47 -0.67
CA THR A 63 29.49 -31.37 -1.48
C THR A 63 28.75 -30.37 -0.60
N THR A 64 29.14 -29.10 -0.66
CA THR A 64 28.59 -28.03 0.20
C THR A 64 28.06 -26.89 -0.65
N ARG A 65 26.83 -26.44 -0.38
CA ARG A 65 26.20 -25.27 -1.02
C ARG A 65 26.28 -24.06 -0.10
N ALA A 66 26.49 -22.87 -0.68
CA ALA A 66 26.36 -21.61 0.03
C ALA A 66 24.97 -21.49 0.69
N VAL A 67 24.94 -20.95 1.90
CA VAL A 67 23.69 -20.76 2.66
C VAL A 67 22.99 -19.49 2.17
N TRP A 68 21.65 -19.49 2.21
CA TRP A 68 20.87 -18.30 1.90
C TRP A 68 21.13 -17.22 2.96
N PRO A 69 21.49 -15.98 2.58
CA PRO A 69 21.72 -14.91 3.54
C PRO A 69 20.45 -14.57 4.32
N ILE A 70 20.59 -14.30 5.62
CA ILE A 70 19.46 -14.02 6.54
C ILE A 70 18.72 -12.71 6.20
N ASP A 71 19.44 -11.77 5.60
CA ASP A 71 18.99 -10.43 5.23
C ASP A 71 18.34 -10.37 3.84
N VAL A 72 18.36 -11.48 3.08
CA VAL A 72 17.76 -11.53 1.75
C VAL A 72 16.36 -12.13 1.84
N ASN A 73 15.37 -11.36 1.39
CA ASN A 73 13.98 -11.79 1.38
C ASN A 73 13.79 -13.05 0.49
N PRO A 74 13.34 -14.19 1.06
CA PRO A 74 13.14 -15.44 0.30
C PRO A 74 11.95 -15.36 -0.68
N SER A 75 11.13 -14.32 -0.59
CA SER A 75 9.95 -14.09 -1.44
C SER A 75 10.29 -13.89 -2.91
N GLY A 76 11.54 -13.50 -3.23
CA GLY A 76 11.99 -13.10 -4.55
C GLY A 76 11.54 -11.69 -4.97
N TYR A 77 10.89 -10.93 -4.09
CA TYR A 77 10.42 -9.57 -4.36
C TYR A 77 10.90 -8.60 -3.28
N GLY A 78 11.37 -7.43 -3.71
CA GLY A 78 11.76 -6.37 -2.78
C GLY A 78 10.57 -5.67 -2.12
N GLU A 79 10.83 -5.00 -1.00
CA GLU A 79 9.83 -4.32 -0.16
C GLU A 79 8.95 -3.32 -0.94
N ARG A 80 9.53 -2.61 -1.91
CA ARG A 80 8.78 -1.67 -2.77
C ARG A 80 7.72 -2.37 -3.62
N VAL A 81 7.99 -3.59 -4.07
CA VAL A 81 7.00 -4.40 -4.82
C VAL A 81 5.90 -4.87 -3.88
N VAL A 82 6.26 -5.36 -2.70
CA VAL A 82 5.33 -5.77 -1.64
C VAL A 82 4.38 -4.62 -1.28
N ALA A 83 4.92 -3.44 -1.00
CA ALA A 83 4.15 -2.24 -0.67
C ALA A 83 3.24 -1.78 -1.81
N THR A 84 3.72 -1.84 -3.07
CA THR A 84 2.91 -1.46 -4.24
C THR A 84 1.74 -2.41 -4.45
N VAL A 85 1.96 -3.72 -4.30
CA VAL A 85 0.91 -4.74 -4.36
C VAL A 85 -0.11 -4.53 -3.25
N ALA A 86 0.35 -4.32 -2.02
CA ALA A 86 -0.52 -4.05 -0.87
C ALA A 86 -1.36 -2.79 -1.05
N ARG A 87 -0.77 -1.69 -1.52
CA ARG A 87 -1.47 -0.43 -1.79
C ARG A 87 -2.51 -0.58 -2.90
N LYS A 88 -2.18 -1.27 -4.00
CA LYS A 88 -3.14 -1.53 -5.08
C LYS A 88 -4.32 -2.39 -4.61
N SER A 89 -4.07 -3.44 -3.86
CA SER A 89 -5.14 -4.30 -3.34
C SER A 89 -5.96 -3.66 -2.23
N GLY A 90 -5.32 -3.01 -1.26
CA GLY A 90 -5.97 -2.43 -0.09
C GLY A 90 -6.62 -1.09 -0.41
N LEU A 91 -5.80 -0.08 -0.72
CA LEU A 91 -6.26 1.29 -0.91
C LEU A 91 -7.05 1.48 -2.21
N TYR A 92 -6.52 0.97 -3.32
CA TYR A 92 -7.17 1.12 -4.64
C TYR A 92 -8.18 0.02 -4.95
N ARG A 93 -8.37 -0.94 -4.03
CA ARG A 93 -9.35 -2.04 -4.13
C ARG A 93 -9.26 -2.87 -5.42
N HIS A 94 -8.07 -2.92 -6.03
CA HIS A 94 -7.85 -3.73 -7.22
C HIS A 94 -7.99 -5.22 -6.89
N SER A 95 -8.73 -5.95 -7.73
CA SER A 95 -8.75 -7.42 -7.68
C SER A 95 -7.35 -7.99 -7.91
N HIS A 96 -7.10 -9.24 -7.51
CA HIS A 96 -5.80 -9.88 -7.77
C HIS A 96 -5.41 -9.89 -9.26
N ARG A 97 -6.42 -9.99 -10.14
CA ARG A 97 -6.22 -9.90 -11.60
C ARG A 97 -5.75 -8.52 -12.02
N MET A 98 -6.40 -7.47 -11.52
CA MET A 98 -6.02 -6.09 -11.81
C MET A 98 -4.64 -5.74 -11.25
N VAL A 99 -4.29 -6.23 -10.07
CA VAL A 99 -2.93 -6.04 -9.53
C VAL A 99 -1.91 -6.73 -10.40
N LYS A 100 -2.11 -8.01 -10.75
CA LYS A 100 -1.23 -8.72 -11.69
C LYS A 100 -1.01 -7.90 -12.96
N THR A 101 -2.09 -7.54 -13.64
CA THR A 101 -2.03 -6.80 -14.92
C THR A 101 -1.32 -5.46 -14.74
N ALA A 102 -1.66 -4.69 -13.71
CA ALA A 102 -1.01 -3.41 -13.47
C ALA A 102 0.50 -3.52 -13.13
N MET A 103 0.93 -4.61 -12.48
CA MET A 103 2.36 -4.82 -12.19
C MET A 103 3.14 -5.19 -13.45
N GLU A 104 2.53 -5.93 -14.36
CA GLU A 104 3.11 -6.27 -15.67
C GLU A 104 3.14 -5.05 -16.59
N ASP A 105 1.99 -4.39 -16.80
CA ASP A 105 1.84 -3.31 -17.77
C ASP A 105 2.58 -2.03 -17.39
N LEU A 106 2.64 -1.69 -16.10
CA LEU A 106 3.23 -0.41 -15.64
C LEU A 106 4.68 -0.55 -15.15
N PHE A 107 5.07 -1.74 -14.69
CA PHE A 107 6.38 -1.95 -14.06
C PHE A 107 7.20 -3.06 -14.72
N GLY A 108 6.64 -3.81 -15.68
CA GLY A 108 7.32 -4.95 -16.30
C GLY A 108 7.57 -6.11 -15.33
N ILE A 109 6.77 -6.24 -14.26
CA ILE A 109 6.93 -7.27 -13.22
C ILE A 109 5.84 -8.33 -13.37
N PRO A 110 6.10 -9.43 -14.11
CA PRO A 110 5.13 -10.50 -14.26
C PRO A 110 4.95 -11.25 -12.94
N MET A 111 3.70 -11.53 -12.57
CA MET A 111 3.40 -12.28 -11.36
C MET A 111 2.12 -13.11 -11.48
N SER A 112 1.98 -14.11 -10.61
CA SER A 112 0.77 -14.94 -10.54
C SER A 112 -0.23 -14.38 -9.51
N LYS A 113 -1.50 -14.78 -9.58
CA LYS A 113 -2.48 -14.42 -8.51
C LYS A 113 -2.06 -14.96 -7.13
N PRO A 114 -1.55 -16.21 -7.01
CA PRO A 114 -0.95 -16.66 -5.75
C PRO A 114 0.18 -15.77 -5.24
N THR A 115 1.05 -15.28 -6.14
CA THR A 115 2.11 -14.32 -5.78
C THR A 115 1.52 -13.03 -5.23
N VAL A 116 0.51 -12.45 -5.88
CA VAL A 116 -0.20 -11.26 -5.37
C VAL A 116 -0.72 -11.51 -3.95
N ASN A 117 -1.37 -12.65 -3.72
CA ASN A 117 -1.87 -12.98 -2.39
C ASN A 117 -0.75 -13.13 -1.35
N ARG A 118 0.35 -13.80 -1.70
CA ARG A 118 1.51 -13.97 -0.83
C ARG A 118 2.13 -12.61 -0.44
N LEU A 119 2.32 -11.71 -1.39
CA LEU A 119 2.87 -10.37 -1.11
C LEU A 119 1.91 -9.51 -0.27
N ARG A 120 0.59 -9.67 -0.44
CA ARG A 120 -0.39 -9.04 0.46
C ARG A 120 -0.26 -9.54 1.90
N MET A 121 -0.09 -10.85 2.08
CA MET A 121 0.11 -11.44 3.40
C MET A 121 1.42 -10.98 4.04
N GLU A 122 2.49 -10.91 3.25
CA GLU A 122 3.78 -10.39 3.68
C GLU A 122 3.66 -8.93 4.16
N ALA A 123 2.97 -8.07 3.40
CA ALA A 123 2.67 -6.71 3.83
C ALA A 123 1.80 -6.66 5.10
N SER A 124 0.81 -7.55 5.20
CA SER A 124 -0.06 -7.64 6.38
C SER A 124 0.72 -8.05 7.63
N MET A 125 1.70 -8.94 7.50
CA MET A 125 2.59 -9.33 8.59
C MET A 125 3.49 -8.17 9.00
N ALA A 126 4.08 -7.45 8.04
CA ALA A 126 4.91 -6.29 8.30
C ALA A 126 4.15 -5.13 8.99
N LEU A 127 2.83 -5.03 8.75
CA LEU A 127 1.97 -4.00 9.34
C LEU A 127 1.34 -4.41 10.68
N LYS A 128 1.63 -5.61 11.19
CA LYS A 128 1.01 -6.12 12.42
C LYS A 128 1.24 -5.18 13.61
N ASP A 129 2.49 -4.84 13.91
CA ASP A 129 2.81 -4.02 15.09
C ASP A 129 2.26 -2.59 15.00
N PRO A 130 2.32 -1.89 13.83
CA PRO A 130 1.63 -0.62 13.64
C PRO A 130 0.11 -0.70 13.85
N VAL A 131 -0.55 -1.76 13.35
CA VAL A 131 -1.99 -1.97 13.52
C VAL A 131 -2.33 -2.22 15.00
N ASP A 132 -1.55 -3.06 15.69
CA ASP A 132 -1.73 -3.32 17.12
C ASP A 132 -1.52 -2.05 17.95
N SER A 133 -0.57 -1.19 17.56
CA SER A 133 -0.32 0.11 18.19
C SER A 133 -1.46 1.10 17.95
N ALA A 134 -2.02 1.14 16.74
CA ALA A 134 -3.18 1.96 16.41
C ALA A 134 -4.43 1.52 17.21
N LYS A 135 -4.64 0.21 17.35
CA LYS A 135 -5.70 -0.33 18.21
C LYS A 135 -5.54 0.14 19.65
N LYS A 136 -4.35 -0.04 20.24
CA LYS A 136 -4.06 0.43 21.60
C LYS A 136 -4.27 1.93 21.74
N TYR A 137 -3.83 2.73 20.77
CA TYR A 137 -4.03 4.18 20.80
C TYR A 137 -5.50 4.56 20.94
N VAL A 138 -6.37 3.96 20.11
CA VAL A 138 -7.81 4.22 20.13
C VAL A 138 -8.44 3.82 21.47
N GLN A 139 -8.04 2.69 22.03
CA GLN A 139 -8.53 2.20 23.34
C GLN A 139 -8.16 3.11 24.52
N HIS A 140 -7.12 3.93 24.39
CA HIS A 140 -6.69 4.88 25.44
C HIS A 140 -7.22 6.30 25.20
N GLN A 141 -8.01 6.55 24.15
CA GLN A 141 -8.55 7.89 23.92
C GLN A 141 -9.72 8.20 24.86
N PRO A 142 -9.83 9.44 25.36
CA PRO A 142 -10.91 9.85 26.25
C PRO A 142 -12.28 9.88 25.55
N VAL A 143 -12.29 10.06 24.22
CA VAL A 143 -13.50 10.09 23.40
C VAL A 143 -13.25 9.28 22.14
N VAL A 144 -14.13 8.32 21.87
CA VAL A 144 -14.09 7.46 20.68
C VAL A 144 -15.49 7.44 20.06
N ALA A 145 -15.57 7.67 18.76
CA ALA A 145 -16.79 7.38 18.01
C ALA A 145 -16.70 5.97 17.41
N ALA A 146 -17.75 5.17 17.51
CA ALA A 146 -17.78 3.83 16.94
C ALA A 146 -19.06 3.56 16.17
N ASP A 147 -18.92 2.83 15.07
CA ASP A 147 -20.03 2.43 14.18
C ASP A 147 -19.77 1.00 13.66
N GLU A 148 -20.85 0.32 13.27
CA GLU A 148 -20.82 -1.02 12.67
C GLU A 148 -21.61 -1.05 11.35
N THR A 149 -21.05 -1.73 10.35
CA THR A 149 -21.78 -2.02 9.12
C THR A 149 -21.61 -3.47 8.68
N SER A 150 -22.63 -4.01 8.02
CA SER A 150 -22.58 -5.38 7.50
C SER A 150 -21.44 -5.53 6.50
N PHE A 151 -20.63 -6.58 6.66
CA PHE A 151 -19.51 -6.89 5.79
C PHE A 151 -19.61 -8.31 5.23
N ASN A 152 -19.56 -8.45 3.90
CA ASN A 152 -19.58 -9.75 3.25
C ASN A 152 -18.20 -10.42 3.35
N GLN A 153 -18.07 -11.38 4.27
CA GLN A 153 -16.87 -12.18 4.46
C GLN A 153 -17.12 -13.63 4.07
N GLY A 154 -16.46 -14.11 3.02
CA GLY A 154 -16.46 -15.53 2.68
C GLY A 154 -15.57 -16.36 3.60
N ASN A 155 -15.33 -17.62 3.24
CA ASN A 155 -14.49 -18.56 3.99
C ASN A 155 -13.19 -18.96 3.26
N ILE A 156 -12.69 -18.10 2.37
CA ILE A 156 -11.53 -18.43 1.52
C ILE A 156 -10.27 -18.66 2.38
N ASP A 157 -10.17 -17.98 3.52
CA ASP A 157 -9.06 -18.09 4.48
C ASP A 157 -9.29 -19.16 5.57
N GLY A 158 -10.45 -19.85 5.56
CA GLY A 158 -10.82 -20.85 6.56
C GLY A 158 -11.31 -20.29 7.90
N ASN A 159 -11.34 -18.96 8.07
CA ASN A 159 -11.70 -18.32 9.34
C ASN A 159 -13.20 -18.11 9.53
N ASN A 160 -14.03 -18.39 8.51
CA ASN A 160 -15.49 -18.31 8.57
C ASN A 160 -16.18 -19.61 8.11
N PRO A 161 -15.89 -20.77 8.72
CA PRO A 161 -16.34 -22.08 8.21
C PRO A 161 -17.85 -22.23 8.17
N LYS A 162 -18.57 -21.45 8.99
CA LYS A 162 -20.03 -21.43 9.08
C LYS A 162 -20.68 -20.37 8.18
N GLN A 163 -19.89 -19.68 7.33
CA GLN A 163 -20.37 -18.62 6.41
C GLN A 163 -21.24 -17.58 7.12
N ARG A 164 -20.81 -17.16 8.32
CA ARG A 164 -21.51 -16.16 9.12
C ARG A 164 -21.38 -14.79 8.48
N GLN A 165 -22.42 -13.97 8.61
CA GLN A 165 -22.33 -12.55 8.33
C GLN A 165 -21.23 -11.92 9.18
N ALA A 166 -20.32 -11.18 8.56
CA ALA A 166 -19.33 -10.39 9.27
C ALA A 166 -19.80 -8.96 9.43
N TRP A 167 -19.12 -8.25 10.32
CA TRP A 167 -19.37 -6.86 10.68
C TRP A 167 -18.05 -6.11 10.61
N LEU A 168 -18.03 -5.03 9.84
CA LEU A 168 -16.94 -4.08 9.83
C LEU A 168 -17.23 -3.05 10.91
N TRP A 169 -16.41 -3.08 11.95
CA TRP A 169 -16.38 -2.09 13.00
C TRP A 169 -15.40 -0.99 12.64
N VAL A 170 -15.77 0.24 12.96
CA VAL A 170 -14.88 1.39 12.90
C VAL A 170 -14.84 2.08 14.25
N ALA A 171 -13.65 2.47 14.68
CA ALA A 171 -13.44 3.33 15.84
C ALA A 171 -12.64 4.56 15.39
N VAL A 172 -13.20 5.75 15.61
CA VAL A 172 -12.70 7.02 15.11
C VAL A 172 -12.29 7.90 16.29
N THR A 173 -11.09 8.47 16.17
CA THR A 173 -10.52 9.46 17.09
C THR A 173 -9.98 10.62 16.26
N PRO A 174 -9.59 11.77 16.86
CA PRO A 174 -9.09 12.91 16.10
C PRO A 174 -7.87 12.61 15.21
N LEU A 175 -7.03 11.63 15.58
CA LEU A 175 -5.78 11.32 14.87
C LEU A 175 -5.76 9.93 14.23
N VAL A 176 -6.52 8.97 14.75
CA VAL A 176 -6.49 7.57 14.31
C VAL A 176 -7.90 7.05 14.09
N THR A 177 -8.10 6.43 12.92
CA THR A 177 -9.26 5.60 12.63
C THR A 177 -8.83 4.15 12.55
N PHE A 178 -9.46 3.30 13.34
CA PHE A 178 -9.19 1.87 13.40
C PHE A 178 -10.38 1.07 12.86
N PHE A 179 -10.09 -0.01 12.14
CA PHE A 179 -11.09 -0.90 11.56
C PHE A 179 -10.87 -2.33 12.03
N GLU A 180 -11.95 -3.04 12.33
CA GLU A 180 -11.91 -4.45 12.73
C GLU A 180 -13.05 -5.22 12.07
N ILE A 181 -12.76 -6.42 11.55
CA ILE A 181 -13.80 -7.32 11.03
C ILE A 181 -14.07 -8.40 12.08
N ALA A 182 -15.31 -8.49 12.53
CA ALA A 182 -15.76 -9.49 13.50
C ALA A 182 -16.87 -10.38 12.91
N LEU A 183 -16.84 -11.67 13.22
CA LEU A 183 -17.86 -12.65 12.80
C LEU A 183 -19.06 -12.74 13.74
N THR A 184 -19.13 -11.87 14.73
CA THR A 184 -20.20 -11.83 15.74
C THR A 184 -20.64 -10.40 16.01
N ARG A 185 -21.95 -10.23 16.20
CA ARG A 185 -22.62 -8.99 16.62
C ARG A 185 -22.98 -9.14 18.10
N CYS A 186 -22.03 -8.92 18.99
CA CYS A 186 -22.30 -8.94 20.42
C CYS A 186 -21.43 -7.90 21.13
N THR A 187 -21.83 -7.52 22.33
CA THR A 187 -21.10 -6.60 23.23
C THR A 187 -19.63 -6.98 23.38
N SER A 188 -19.30 -8.27 23.28
CA SER A 188 -17.91 -8.74 23.25
C SER A 188 -17.10 -8.25 22.03
N SER A 189 -17.73 -7.98 20.88
CA SER A 189 -17.06 -7.38 19.71
C SER A 189 -16.76 -5.89 19.96
N ALA A 190 -17.65 -5.16 20.62
CA ALA A 190 -17.41 -3.78 21.05
C ALA A 190 -16.34 -3.70 22.16
N GLN A 191 -16.33 -4.65 23.10
CA GLN A 191 -15.27 -4.80 24.11
C GLN A 191 -13.94 -5.24 23.50
N ASN A 192 -13.94 -6.07 22.45
CA ASN A 192 -12.71 -6.41 21.73
C ASN A 192 -12.14 -5.22 20.97
N LEU A 193 -13.01 -4.35 20.43
CA LEU A 193 -12.63 -3.12 19.74
C LEU A 193 -12.08 -2.07 20.72
N LEU A 194 -12.81 -1.78 21.79
CA LEU A 194 -12.54 -0.68 22.73
C LEU A 194 -11.73 -1.08 23.97
N GLY A 195 -11.58 -2.38 24.23
CA GLY A 195 -11.03 -2.95 25.46
C GLY A 195 -12.13 -3.24 26.48
N GLU A 196 -11.96 -4.33 27.25
CA GLU A 196 -12.94 -4.74 28.29
C GLU A 196 -13.17 -3.67 29.37
N ASN A 197 -12.21 -2.76 29.56
CA ASN A 197 -12.21 -1.71 30.57
C ASN A 197 -12.15 -0.30 29.96
N PHE A 198 -12.79 -0.06 28.81
CA PHE A 198 -12.85 1.29 28.23
C PHE A 198 -13.57 2.25 29.20
N THR A 199 -12.86 3.29 29.66
CA THR A 199 -13.36 4.27 30.65
C THR A 199 -13.70 5.63 30.03
N GLY A 200 -13.51 5.77 28.71
CA GLY A 200 -13.80 7.00 27.97
C GLY A 200 -15.26 7.15 27.56
N ILE A 201 -15.56 8.22 26.83
CA ILE A 201 -16.88 8.49 26.26
C ILE A 201 -16.98 7.80 24.90
N LEU A 202 -17.94 6.88 24.77
CA LEU A 202 -18.28 6.23 23.51
C LEU A 202 -19.44 6.97 22.83
N ASN A 203 -19.21 7.49 21.63
CA ASN A 203 -20.28 8.01 20.78
C ASN A 203 -20.65 6.97 19.71
N SER A 204 -21.87 6.44 19.77
CA SER A 204 -22.37 5.41 18.86
C SER A 204 -23.86 5.66 18.62
N ASP A 205 -24.31 5.47 17.39
CA ASP A 205 -25.73 5.46 17.06
C ASP A 205 -26.34 4.10 17.46
N ARG A 206 -27.46 4.16 18.18
CA ARG A 206 -28.08 2.98 18.79
C ARG A 206 -28.80 2.11 17.76
N HIS A 207 -28.03 1.31 17.01
CA HIS A 207 -28.54 0.10 16.38
C HIS A 207 -28.11 -1.16 17.17
N GLY A 208 -28.61 -1.26 18.41
CA GLY A 208 -28.95 -2.54 19.04
C GLY A 208 -27.88 -3.33 19.84
N ALA A 209 -26.66 -2.83 20.08
CA ALA A 209 -25.60 -3.65 20.70
C ALA A 209 -24.87 -3.06 21.92
N THR A 210 -25.34 -1.96 22.52
CA THR A 210 -24.74 -1.38 23.74
C THR A 210 -25.77 -1.32 24.86
N GLY A 211 -25.97 -2.47 25.51
CA GLY A 211 -26.67 -2.63 26.78
C GLY A 211 -25.79 -3.39 27.75
#